data_AF-G4QLF3-F1
#
_entry.id   AF-G4QLF3-F1
#
_cell.length_a   1.000
_cell.length_b   1.000
_cell.length_c   1.000
_cell.angle_alpha   90.00
_cell.angle_beta   90.00
_cell.angle_gamma   90.00
#
_symmetry.space_group_name_H-M   'P 1'
#
loop_
_entity.id
_entity.type
_entity.pdbx_description
1 polymer ?
#
loop_
_entity_poly.entity_id
_entity_poly.type
_entity_poly.pdbx_seq_one_letter_code
_entity_poly.pdbx_strand_id
1 'polypeptide(L)'
;MREVIKMDPDPSFGDDNSRMSHVDSYLTSSIVPFFSIRKLRLIYNELHSTSDFEYHSFDAFKHQVMSSAAPQLELNKWQAISSRR
;
A
#
# COMPACT_ATOMS: atom_id res chain seq x y z
N MET A 1 -6.07 -47.97 -33.67
CA MET A 1 -6.61 -46.83 -32.90
C MET A 1 -5.93 -46.80 -31.54
N ARG A 2 -5.12 -45.77 -31.27
CA ARG A 2 -4.88 -45.17 -29.95
C ARG A 2 -4.06 -43.91 -30.17
N GLU A 3 -4.53 -42.84 -29.53
CA GLU A 3 -4.39 -41.46 -29.99
C GLU A 3 -3.10 -40.82 -29.48
N VAL A 4 -2.53 -39.95 -30.31
CA VAL A 4 -1.37 -39.11 -30.03
C VAL A 4 -1.85 -37.96 -29.16
N ILE A 5 -1.47 -37.92 -27.89
CA ILE A 5 -1.68 -36.74 -27.05
C ILE A 5 -0.45 -35.84 -27.19
N LYS A 6 -0.63 -34.80 -28.00
CA LYS A 6 0.25 -33.64 -28.13
C LYS A 6 0.03 -32.77 -26.89
N MET A 7 1.04 -32.64 -26.03
CA MET A 7 1.08 -31.60 -25.00
C MET A 7 1.63 -30.34 -25.65
N ASP A 8 0.76 -29.36 -25.93
CA ASP A 8 1.16 -28.01 -26.26
C ASP A 8 1.63 -27.27 -24.98
N PRO A 9 2.74 -26.52 -25.02
CA PRO A 9 3.16 -25.69 -23.89
C PRO A 9 2.31 -24.41 -23.87
N ASP A 10 1.47 -24.26 -22.85
CA ASP A 10 0.76 -23.02 -22.57
C ASP A 10 1.74 -21.99 -21.98
N PRO A 11 1.95 -20.81 -22.60
CA PRO A 11 2.69 -19.73 -21.97
C PRO A 11 1.73 -18.99 -21.03
N SER A 12 1.63 -19.45 -19.79
CA SER A 12 0.91 -18.70 -18.75
C SER A 12 1.68 -17.41 -18.46
N PHE A 13 1.30 -16.35 -19.15
CA PHE A 13 1.61 -14.98 -18.79
C PHE A 13 1.01 -14.69 -17.40
N GLY A 14 1.84 -14.13 -16.53
CA GLY A 14 1.39 -13.46 -15.32
C GLY A 14 1.87 -14.15 -14.05
N ASP A 15 2.93 -13.62 -13.45
CA ASP A 15 2.88 -13.14 -12.07
C ASP A 15 4.14 -12.31 -11.78
N ASP A 16 4.18 -11.08 -12.31
CA ASP A 16 5.08 -10.04 -11.79
C ASP A 16 4.32 -9.29 -10.69
N ASN A 17 3.96 -10.00 -9.61
CA ASN A 17 3.36 -9.34 -8.44
C ASN A 17 3.69 -10.00 -7.10
N SER A 18 4.42 -11.12 -7.09
CA SER A 18 4.80 -11.83 -5.86
C SER A 18 5.80 -11.10 -4.94
N ARG A 19 6.19 -9.85 -5.23
CA ARG A 19 7.08 -9.04 -4.37
C ARG A 19 6.36 -8.00 -3.50
N MET A 20 5.04 -7.79 -3.68
CA MET A 20 4.28 -6.82 -2.88
C MET A 20 3.66 -7.43 -1.62
N SER A 21 3.50 -8.75 -1.54
CA SER A 21 2.67 -9.41 -0.52
C SER A 21 3.36 -9.65 0.82
N HIS A 22 4.69 -9.63 0.88
CA HIS A 22 5.37 -10.04 2.11
C HIS A 22 5.36 -8.95 3.18
N VAL A 23 5.57 -7.69 2.81
CA VAL A 23 5.63 -6.56 3.76
C VAL A 23 4.27 -6.17 4.35
N ASP A 24 3.19 -6.30 3.58
CA ASP A 24 1.84 -6.04 4.10
C ASP A 24 1.40 -7.09 5.13
N SER A 25 1.80 -8.36 4.97
CA SER A 25 1.37 -9.45 5.83
C SER A 25 1.85 -9.33 7.29
N TYR A 26 2.96 -8.64 7.55
CA TYR A 26 3.48 -8.42 8.90
C TYR A 26 2.84 -7.23 9.62
N LEU A 27 2.30 -6.27 8.85
CA LEU A 27 1.59 -5.11 9.39
C LEU A 27 0.11 -5.42 9.68
N THR A 28 -0.45 -6.45 9.04
CA THR A 28 -1.89 -6.76 9.16
C THR A 28 -2.27 -7.57 10.40
N SER A 29 -1.34 -8.27 11.06
CA SER A 29 -1.74 -9.38 11.94
C SER A 29 -1.82 -9.11 13.44
N SER A 30 -1.36 -7.96 13.97
CA SER A 30 -1.43 -7.76 15.44
C SER A 30 -1.38 -6.32 15.96
N ILE A 31 -1.09 -5.32 15.12
CA ILE A 31 -1.01 -3.91 15.51
C ILE A 31 -1.53 -3.21 14.25
N VAL A 32 -2.80 -2.82 14.12
CA VAL A 32 -3.28 -1.53 14.60
C VAL A 32 -4.80 -1.58 14.74
N PRO A 33 -5.38 -1.45 15.94
CA PRO A 33 -6.82 -1.36 16.07
C PRO A 33 -7.27 0.01 15.49
N PHE A 34 -8.11 -0.04 14.45
CA PHE A 34 -8.84 1.08 13.83
C PHE A 34 -8.08 2.10 12.98
N PHE A 35 -6.96 1.71 12.39
CA PHE A 35 -6.25 2.60 11.46
C PHE A 35 -6.76 2.43 10.02
N SER A 36 -7.38 3.47 9.46
CA SER A 36 -8.02 3.37 8.14
C SER A 36 -7.03 3.64 7.01
N ILE A 37 -6.62 2.58 6.31
CA ILE A 37 -5.81 2.68 5.08
C ILE A 37 -6.48 3.56 4.03
N ARG A 38 -7.82 3.51 3.93
CA ARG A 38 -8.59 4.40 3.04
C ARG A 38 -8.39 5.88 3.39
N LYS A 39 -8.40 6.24 4.68
CA LYS A 39 -8.12 7.63 5.11
C LYS A 39 -6.71 8.06 4.76
N LEU A 40 -5.70 7.23 5.01
CA LEU A 40 -4.32 7.52 4.60
C LEU A 40 -4.22 7.79 3.09
N ARG A 41 -4.90 6.98 2.27
CA ARG A 41 -4.85 7.13 0.82
C ARG A 41 -5.44 8.46 0.35
N LEU A 42 -6.53 8.90 0.97
CA LEU A 42 -7.14 10.20 0.68
C LEU A 42 -6.19 11.35 1.05
N ILE A 43 -5.64 11.32 2.26
CA ILE A 43 -4.67 12.31 2.76
C ILE A 43 -3.44 12.36 1.84
N TYR A 44 -2.90 11.20 1.46
CA TYR A 44 -1.77 11.12 0.53
C TYR A 44 -2.08 11.78 -0.82
N ASN A 45 -3.23 11.48 -1.43
CA ASN A 45 -3.58 12.05 -2.72
C ASN A 45 -3.77 13.58 -2.66
N GLU A 46 -4.36 14.08 -1.58
CA GLU A 46 -4.56 15.51 -1.34
C GLU A 46 -3.22 16.23 -1.19
N LEU A 47 -2.28 15.65 -0.44
CA LEU A 47 -0.95 16.23 -0.23
C LEU A 47 -0.03 16.07 -1.46
N HIS A 48 -0.08 14.93 -2.15
CA HIS A 48 0.74 14.64 -3.34
C HIS A 48 0.41 15.56 -4.53
N SER A 49 -0.77 16.18 -4.52
CA SER A 49 -1.12 17.21 -5.50
C SER A 49 -0.37 18.53 -5.28
N THR A 50 0.43 18.65 -4.21
CA THR A 50 1.18 19.84 -3.85
C THR A 50 2.68 19.64 -4.09
N SER A 51 3.36 20.69 -4.55
CA SER A 51 4.78 20.63 -4.92
C SER A 51 5.75 20.37 -3.75
N ASP A 52 5.28 20.53 -2.50
CA ASP A 52 6.12 20.49 -1.30
C ASP A 52 5.97 19.19 -0.49
N PHE A 53 5.27 18.19 -1.03
CA PHE A 53 5.03 16.94 -0.32
C PHE A 53 6.23 15.98 -0.44
N GLU A 54 6.77 15.57 0.70
CA GLU A 54 8.05 14.85 0.80
C GLU A 54 7.98 13.37 0.37
N TYR A 55 6.79 12.77 0.31
CA TYR A 55 6.63 11.33 0.01
C TYR A 55 6.22 11.08 -1.45
N HIS A 56 7.12 10.42 -2.19
CA HIS A 56 6.94 10.08 -3.61
C HIS A 56 6.12 8.79 -3.84
N SER A 57 5.84 8.02 -2.78
CA SER A 57 5.02 6.82 -2.86
C SER A 57 4.11 6.67 -1.66
N PHE A 58 2.94 6.06 -1.89
CA PHE A 58 2.00 5.78 -0.82
C PHE A 58 2.59 4.83 0.23
N ASP A 59 3.41 3.86 -0.18
CA ASP A 59 4.02 2.91 0.76
C ASP A 59 5.04 3.57 1.67
N ALA A 60 5.84 4.52 1.17
CA ALA A 60 6.77 5.29 2.00
C ALA A 60 6.00 6.14 3.03
N PHE A 61 4.92 6.80 2.61
CA PHE A 61 4.05 7.57 3.50
C PHE A 61 3.36 6.69 4.54
N LYS A 62 2.76 5.57 4.10
CA LYS A 62 2.12 4.57 4.98
C LYS A 62 3.12 4.05 6.00
N HIS A 63 4.31 3.64 5.57
CA HIS A 63 5.36 3.13 6.44
C HIS A 63 5.74 4.15 7.50
N GLN A 64 5.99 5.41 7.12
CA GLN A 64 6.32 6.48 8.06
C GLN A 64 5.24 6.68 9.13
N VAL A 65 3.97 6.76 8.73
CA VAL A 65 2.88 6.98 9.67
C VAL A 65 2.70 5.76 10.59
N MET A 66 2.84 4.55 10.05
CA MET A 66 2.68 3.30 10.81
C MET A 66 3.86 3.01 11.73
N SER A 67 5.08 3.44 11.37
CA SER A 67 6.29 3.26 12.18
C SER A 67 6.45 4.30 13.30
N SER A 68 5.57 5.30 13.36
CA SER A 68 5.58 6.30 14.42
C SER A 68 5.28 5.68 15.79
N ALA A 69 5.87 6.24 16.85
CA ALA A 69 5.54 5.88 18.24
C ALA A 69 4.06 6.16 18.58
N ALA A 70 3.41 7.06 17.84
CA ALA A 70 1.98 7.37 17.99
C ALA A 70 1.30 7.50 16.60
N PRO A 71 0.99 6.37 15.92
CA PRO A 71 0.46 6.38 14.55
C PRO A 71 -0.83 7.17 14.39
N GLN A 72 -1.71 7.14 15.39
CA GLN A 72 -2.97 7.87 15.37
C GLN A 72 -2.78 9.40 15.45
N LEU A 73 -1.81 9.85 16.26
CA LEU A 73 -1.46 11.26 16.35
C LEU A 73 -0.84 11.75 15.04
N GLU A 74 0.03 10.92 14.44
CA GLU A 74 0.67 11.21 13.17
C GLU A 74 -0.35 11.28 12.03
N LEU A 75 -1.33 10.36 11.99
CA LEU A 75 -2.45 10.43 11.06
C LEU A 75 -3.27 11.72 11.22
N ASN A 76 -3.60 12.10 12.46
CA ASN A 76 -4.34 13.33 12.74
C ASN A 76 -3.56 14.57 12.28
N LYS A 77 -2.22 14.57 12.45
CA LYS A 77 -1.34 15.64 11.97
C LYS A 77 -1.46 15.78 10.46
N TRP A 78 -1.30 14.69 9.72
CA TRP A 78 -1.37 14.72 8.26
C TRP A 78 -2.77 15.09 7.75
N GLN A 79 -3.82 14.63 8.42
CA GLN A 79 -5.20 15.04 8.13
C GLN A 79 -5.39 16.55 8.34
N ALA A 80 -4.87 17.11 9.42
CA ALA A 80 -4.97 18.55 9.69
C ALA A 80 -4.16 19.39 8.69
N ILE A 81 -3.05 18.86 8.17
CA ILE A 81 -2.27 19.51 7.11
C ILE A 81 -3.04 19.46 5.78
N SER A 82 -3.64 18.32 5.46
CA SER A 82 -4.38 18.14 4.20
C SER A 82 -5.64 19.02 4.16
N SER A 83 -6.42 19.07 5.23
CA SER A 83 -7.64 19.89 5.33
C SER A 83 -7.44 21.42 5.31
N ARG A 84 -6.20 21.91 5.37
CA ARG A 84 -5.90 23.36 5.29
C ARG A 84 -5.70 23.85 3.86
N ARG A 85 -5.81 22.97 2.87
CA ARG A 85 -5.60 23.25 1.45
C ARG A 85 -6.92 23.11 0.69
#